data_AF-A0A4S8N1A6-F1
#
_entry.id   AF-A0A4S8N1A6-F1
#
_cell.length_a   1.000
_cell.length_b   1.000
_cell.length_c   1.000
_cell.angle_alpha   90.00
_cell.angle_beta   90.00
_cell.angle_gamma   90.00
#
_symmetry.space_group_name_H-M   'P 1'
#
loop_
_entity.id
_entity.type
_entity.pdbx_description
1 polymer ?
#
loop_
_entity_poly.entity_id
_entity_poly.type
_entity_poly.pdbx_seq_one_letter_code
_entity_poly.pdbx_strand_id
1 'polypeptide(L)'
;MVAPGFADVAALYDELDAKVVVYCNNSMLNFNSLLDGRMLHVHINHGESDKQSMVSNNAKAYDRVFVAGEAAVQRHRTALMELDESKLVRVGRPQLDLRPEPLLAPSARRTVLYAPTWEGDADYNDYTSVDLFGPSIVESVLAVTDMRLVYKPHPKVTTSRTPAIREAHRAILRRIGRAARQEPDAGHRAVVLDVPISRCADVVDADTLPDLTDLLSDRLDHDEHHIARAAMRRHYFDEIAVGDSTARFTEAVTGLVALRDTLQGAAVVGAA
;
A
#
# COMPACT_ATOMS: atom_id res chain seq x y z
N MET A 1 10.65 12.68 -15.09
CA MET A 1 10.07 13.77 -15.90
C MET A 1 8.78 14.20 -15.23
N VAL A 2 8.47 15.50 -15.19
CA VAL A 2 7.24 16.03 -14.57
C VAL A 2 6.56 16.92 -15.61
N ALA A 3 5.28 16.68 -15.85
CA ALA A 3 4.44 17.50 -16.74
C ALA A 3 3.46 18.31 -15.87
N PRO A 4 3.67 19.63 -15.71
CA PRO A 4 2.91 20.44 -14.75
C PRO A 4 1.49 20.79 -15.23
N GLY A 5 1.23 20.78 -16.53
CA GLY A 5 -0.09 21.06 -17.11
C GLY A 5 -0.50 20.05 -18.18
N PHE A 6 -1.75 20.21 -18.64
CA PHE A 6 -2.34 19.31 -19.65
C PHE A 6 -1.56 19.31 -20.98
N ALA A 7 -1.18 20.49 -21.47
CA ALA A 7 -0.41 20.61 -22.71
C ALA A 7 0.97 19.94 -22.59
N ASP A 8 1.60 20.02 -21.41
CA ASP A 8 2.89 19.38 -21.16
C ASP A 8 2.78 17.85 -21.14
N VAL A 9 1.67 17.31 -20.62
CA VAL A 9 1.39 15.87 -20.63
C VAL A 9 1.24 15.37 -22.06
N ALA A 10 0.51 16.11 -22.91
CA ALA A 10 0.35 15.74 -24.32
C ALA A 10 1.68 15.75 -25.07
N ALA A 11 2.48 16.82 -24.91
CA ALA A 11 3.80 16.91 -25.52
C ALA A 11 4.75 15.81 -25.03
N LEU A 12 4.69 15.47 -23.74
CA LEU A 12 5.46 14.37 -23.16
C LEU A 12 5.09 13.02 -23.78
N TYR A 13 3.79 12.77 -24.02
CA TYR A 13 3.36 11.54 -24.67
C TYR A 13 3.79 11.47 -26.14
N ASP A 14 3.78 12.59 -26.85
CA ASP A 14 4.31 12.66 -28.22
C ASP A 14 5.81 12.37 -28.29
N GLU A 15 6.59 12.86 -27.31
CA GLU A 15 8.04 12.60 -27.24
C GLU A 15 8.33 11.13 -26.88
N LEU A 16 7.59 10.57 -25.91
CA LEU A 16 7.83 9.21 -25.42
C LEU A 16 7.34 8.13 -26.38
N ASP A 17 6.40 8.45 -27.28
CA ASP A 17 5.58 7.48 -28.04
C ASP A 17 5.13 6.31 -27.13
N ALA A 18 4.63 6.68 -25.95
CA ALA A 18 4.23 5.69 -24.96
C ALA A 18 3.10 4.83 -25.53
N LYS A 19 3.13 3.52 -25.23
CA LYS A 19 2.10 2.56 -25.70
C LYS A 19 1.10 2.21 -24.62
N VAL A 20 1.56 2.23 -23.37
CA VAL A 20 0.78 1.90 -22.18
C VAL A 20 1.10 2.92 -21.08
N VAL A 21 0.07 3.42 -20.41
CA VAL A 21 0.21 4.30 -19.24
C VAL A 21 -0.32 3.59 -18.01
N VAL A 22 0.46 3.61 -16.92
CA VAL A 22 0.16 2.89 -15.69
C VAL A 22 -0.14 3.87 -14.55
N TYR A 23 -1.30 3.71 -13.91
CA TYR A 23 -1.81 4.62 -12.88
C TYR A 23 -1.84 3.97 -11.50
N CYS A 24 -1.12 4.54 -10.54
CA CYS A 24 -1.09 4.06 -9.16
C CYS A 24 -2.24 4.61 -8.28
N ASN A 25 -3.03 5.56 -8.78
CA ASN A 25 -4.15 6.17 -8.03
C ASN A 25 -5.21 6.77 -8.97
N ASN A 26 -6.33 7.21 -8.39
CA ASN A 26 -7.46 7.84 -9.07
C ASN A 26 -7.48 9.37 -8.91
N SER A 27 -6.31 10.02 -8.83
CA SER A 27 -6.25 11.49 -8.81
C SER A 27 -7.00 12.07 -10.01
N MET A 28 -7.80 13.12 -9.80
CA MET A 28 -8.55 13.78 -10.87
C MET A 28 -7.66 14.22 -12.03
N LEU A 29 -6.41 14.59 -11.75
CA LEU A 29 -5.45 14.99 -12.79
C LEU A 29 -5.09 13.84 -13.74
N ASN A 30 -5.19 12.58 -13.30
CA ASN A 30 -4.89 11.43 -14.15
C ASN A 30 -5.93 11.25 -15.27
N PHE A 31 -7.16 11.75 -15.07
CA PHE A 31 -8.25 11.62 -16.04
C PHE A 31 -7.99 12.44 -17.31
N ASN A 32 -7.19 13.50 -17.21
CA ASN A 32 -6.75 14.24 -18.39
C ASN A 32 -5.97 13.36 -19.36
N SER A 33 -5.16 12.43 -18.86
CA SER A 33 -4.40 11.51 -19.69
C SER A 33 -5.27 10.51 -20.44
N LEU A 34 -6.46 10.18 -19.92
CA LEU A 34 -7.39 9.23 -20.55
C LEU A 34 -8.02 9.78 -21.84
N LEU A 35 -7.83 11.05 -22.15
CA LEU A 35 -8.28 11.67 -23.40
C LEU A 35 -7.44 11.20 -24.60
N ASP A 36 -6.24 10.69 -24.39
CA ASP A 36 -5.35 10.25 -25.46
C ASP A 36 -5.59 8.78 -25.83
N GLY A 37 -6.43 8.56 -26.84
CA GLY A 37 -6.78 7.23 -27.34
C GLY A 37 -5.66 6.49 -28.09
N ARG A 38 -4.44 7.02 -28.16
CA ARG A 38 -3.30 6.33 -28.81
C ARG A 38 -2.62 5.32 -27.89
N MET A 39 -2.96 5.32 -26.61
CA MET A 39 -2.38 4.47 -25.59
C MET A 39 -3.43 3.57 -24.95
N LEU A 40 -2.97 2.51 -24.29
CA LEU A 40 -3.80 1.76 -23.36
C LEU A 40 -3.55 2.26 -21.93
N HIS A 41 -4.63 2.43 -21.17
CA HIS A 41 -4.63 2.99 -19.83
C HIS A 41 -4.90 1.90 -18.78
N VAL A 42 -3.94 1.71 -17.87
CA VAL A 42 -3.95 0.62 -16.90
C VAL A 42 -3.93 1.16 -15.48
N HIS A 43 -4.95 0.85 -14.68
CA HIS A 43 -4.95 1.15 -13.26
C HIS A 43 -4.36 -0.01 -12.45
N ILE A 44 -3.41 0.27 -11.55
CA ILE A 44 -2.78 -0.75 -10.68
C ILE A 44 -3.00 -0.50 -9.19
N ASN A 45 -3.66 0.62 -8.86
CA ASN A 45 -3.85 1.08 -7.48
C ASN A 45 -2.51 1.26 -6.71
N HIS A 46 -2.57 1.49 -5.39
CA HIS A 46 -1.39 1.79 -4.54
C HIS A 46 -1.10 0.72 -3.48
N GLY A 47 -1.72 -0.45 -3.59
CA GLY A 47 -1.64 -1.54 -2.63
C GLY A 47 -2.93 -2.34 -2.65
N GLU A 48 -3.00 -3.44 -1.90
CA GLU A 48 -4.23 -4.21 -1.72
C GLU A 48 -4.78 -3.97 -0.31
N SER A 49 -6.08 -3.69 -0.19
CA SER A 49 -6.74 -3.50 1.11
C SER A 49 -8.27 -3.60 1.00
N ASP A 50 -8.95 -3.69 2.14
CA ASP A 50 -10.41 -3.64 2.22
C ASP A 50 -10.99 -2.22 2.31
N LYS A 51 -10.17 -1.17 2.16
CA LYS A 51 -10.68 0.21 2.16
C LYS A 51 -11.64 0.40 0.99
N GLN A 52 -12.75 1.11 1.22
CA GLN A 52 -13.70 1.42 0.14
C GLN A 52 -13.04 2.15 -1.04
N SER A 53 -11.99 2.93 -0.81
CA SER A 53 -11.22 3.61 -1.87
C SER A 53 -10.52 2.65 -2.84
N MET A 54 -10.37 1.36 -2.51
CA MET A 54 -9.79 0.34 -3.38
C MET A 54 -10.70 -0.04 -4.54
N VAL A 55 -12.02 0.14 -4.39
CA VAL A 55 -13.01 -0.23 -5.39
C VAL A 55 -13.89 0.98 -5.67
N SER A 56 -13.67 1.61 -6.82
CA SER A 56 -14.39 2.81 -7.23
C SER A 56 -14.92 2.68 -8.66
N ASN A 57 -16.00 3.39 -8.97
CA ASN A 57 -16.50 3.54 -10.34
C ASN A 57 -15.44 4.10 -11.30
N ASN A 58 -14.43 4.81 -10.80
CA ASN A 58 -13.27 5.25 -11.59
C ASN A 58 -12.58 4.07 -12.33
N ALA A 59 -12.62 2.85 -11.77
CA ALA A 59 -12.07 1.64 -12.39
C ALA A 59 -12.62 1.39 -13.80
N LYS A 60 -13.87 1.79 -14.07
CA LYS A 60 -14.54 1.61 -15.37
C LYS A 60 -13.94 2.45 -16.50
N ALA A 61 -13.21 3.52 -16.15
CA ALA A 61 -12.61 4.43 -17.12
C ALA A 61 -11.33 3.88 -17.77
N TYR A 62 -10.73 2.83 -17.20
CA TYR A 62 -9.48 2.27 -17.68
C TYR A 62 -9.72 1.11 -18.66
N ASP A 63 -8.74 0.85 -19.52
CA ASP A 63 -8.75 -0.29 -20.44
C ASP A 63 -8.52 -1.60 -19.69
N ARG A 64 -7.63 -1.57 -18.68
CA ARG A 64 -7.39 -2.67 -17.75
C ARG A 64 -7.23 -2.17 -16.32
N VAL A 65 -7.61 -3.01 -15.38
CA VAL A 65 -7.39 -2.80 -13.95
C VAL A 65 -6.65 -4.02 -13.42
N PHE A 66 -5.41 -3.82 -13.02
CA PHE A 66 -4.58 -4.86 -12.47
C PHE A 66 -4.88 -5.02 -10.98
N VAL A 67 -5.10 -6.26 -10.56
CA VAL A 67 -5.52 -6.60 -9.20
C VAL A 67 -4.64 -7.70 -8.61
N ALA A 68 -4.63 -7.77 -7.27
CA ALA A 68 -3.71 -8.65 -6.55
C ALA A 68 -4.11 -10.14 -6.60
N GLY A 69 -5.39 -10.47 -6.79
CA GLY A 69 -5.88 -11.84 -6.77
C GLY A 69 -7.39 -11.92 -6.85
N GLU A 70 -7.94 -13.11 -6.62
CA GLU A 70 -9.38 -13.36 -6.74
C GLU A 70 -10.22 -12.53 -5.75
N ALA A 71 -9.74 -12.32 -4.51
CA ALA A 71 -10.47 -11.50 -3.54
C ALA A 71 -10.76 -10.07 -4.06
N ALA A 72 -9.81 -9.48 -4.78
CA ALA A 72 -9.98 -8.17 -5.38
C ALA A 72 -11.01 -8.19 -6.52
N VAL A 73 -11.02 -9.24 -7.34
CA VAL A 73 -12.05 -9.44 -8.38
C VAL A 73 -13.44 -9.51 -7.76
N GLN A 74 -13.60 -10.31 -6.71
CA GLN A 74 -14.89 -10.46 -6.01
C GLN A 74 -15.37 -9.16 -5.38
N ARG A 75 -14.47 -8.36 -4.78
CA ARG A 75 -14.81 -7.02 -4.27
C ARG A 75 -15.32 -6.10 -5.38
N HIS A 76 -14.66 -6.09 -6.54
CA HIS A 76 -15.11 -5.29 -7.69
C HIS A 76 -16.48 -5.73 -8.21
N ARG A 77 -16.67 -7.04 -8.42
CA ARG A 77 -17.96 -7.63 -8.85
C ARG A 77 -19.10 -7.26 -7.90
N THR A 78 -18.86 -7.36 -6.60
CA THR A 78 -19.89 -7.12 -5.58
C THR A 78 -20.25 -5.64 -5.47
N ALA A 79 -19.26 -4.75 -5.57
CA ALA A 79 -19.45 -3.33 -5.30
C ALA A 79 -19.86 -2.50 -6.53
N LEU A 80 -19.48 -2.92 -7.76
CA LEU A 80 -19.64 -2.10 -8.96
C LEU A 80 -20.66 -2.71 -9.94
N MET A 81 -21.80 -2.04 -10.07
CA MET A 81 -22.79 -2.35 -11.12
C MET A 81 -22.19 -2.13 -12.51
N GLU A 82 -22.52 -2.96 -13.51
CA GLU A 82 -22.11 -2.76 -14.91
C GLU A 82 -20.57 -2.63 -15.10
N LEU A 83 -19.78 -3.27 -14.24
CA LEU A 83 -18.34 -3.39 -14.48
C LEU A 83 -18.08 -4.52 -15.50
N ASP A 84 -17.37 -4.21 -16.57
CA ASP A 84 -16.79 -5.23 -17.45
C ASP A 84 -15.62 -5.92 -16.71
N GLU A 85 -15.92 -7.08 -16.13
CA GLU A 85 -14.96 -7.86 -15.36
C GLU A 85 -13.79 -8.39 -16.22
N SER A 86 -13.93 -8.47 -17.55
CA SER A 86 -12.84 -8.88 -18.43
C SER A 86 -11.65 -7.90 -18.41
N LYS A 87 -11.88 -6.68 -17.91
CA LYS A 87 -10.84 -5.67 -17.69
C LYS A 87 -9.99 -5.94 -16.45
N LEU A 88 -10.43 -6.81 -15.54
CA LEU A 88 -9.69 -7.13 -14.31
C LEU A 88 -8.61 -8.17 -14.59
N VAL A 89 -7.34 -7.80 -14.40
CA VAL A 89 -6.18 -8.67 -14.67
C VAL A 89 -5.47 -9.00 -13.36
N ARG A 90 -5.44 -10.28 -12.99
CA ARG A 90 -4.77 -10.74 -11.76
C ARG A 90 -3.27 -10.85 -11.97
N VAL A 91 -2.52 -9.89 -11.45
CA VAL A 91 -1.06 -9.82 -11.59
C VAL A 91 -0.32 -10.05 -10.27
N GLY A 92 -1.02 -10.21 -9.15
CA GLY A 92 -0.37 -10.34 -7.85
C GLY A 92 0.12 -8.99 -7.32
N ARG A 93 1.20 -9.04 -6.53
CA ARG A 93 1.84 -7.86 -5.96
C ARG A 93 3.33 -7.84 -6.29
N PRO A 94 3.73 -7.25 -7.43
CA PRO A 94 5.15 -7.18 -7.84
C PRO A 94 6.06 -6.62 -6.76
N GLN A 95 5.55 -5.73 -5.90
CA GLN A 95 6.34 -5.16 -4.79
C GLN A 95 6.78 -6.21 -3.75
N LEU A 96 6.09 -7.34 -3.63
CA LEU A 96 6.43 -8.43 -2.69
C LEU A 96 7.52 -9.37 -3.23
N ASP A 97 7.83 -9.30 -4.51
CA ASP A 97 8.91 -10.07 -5.13
C ASP A 97 10.27 -9.40 -4.91
N LEU A 98 10.27 -8.10 -4.64
CA LEU A 98 11.48 -7.36 -4.35
C LEU A 98 12.11 -7.82 -3.03
N ARG A 99 13.44 -7.76 -2.98
CA ARG A 99 14.26 -8.00 -1.78
C ARG A 99 15.15 -6.78 -1.57
N PRO A 100 14.59 -5.64 -1.13
CA PRO A 100 15.39 -4.44 -0.88
C PRO A 100 16.33 -4.68 0.30
N GLU A 101 17.47 -3.98 0.28
CA GLU A 101 18.36 -3.95 1.42
C GLU A 101 17.63 -3.46 2.69
N PRO A 102 17.88 -4.08 3.85
CA PRO A 102 17.27 -3.64 5.10
C PRO A 102 17.58 -2.17 5.41
N LEU A 103 16.55 -1.38 5.69
CA LEU A 103 16.69 0.05 6.06
C LEU A 103 17.37 0.27 7.41
N LEU A 104 17.34 -0.75 8.27
CA LEU A 104 17.87 -0.71 9.63
C LEU A 104 18.90 -1.81 9.77
N ALA A 105 19.99 -1.52 10.49
CA ALA A 105 20.94 -2.54 10.87
C ALA A 105 20.25 -3.68 11.63
N PRO A 106 20.71 -4.93 11.48
CA PRO A 106 20.27 -6.04 12.32
C PRO A 106 20.40 -5.69 13.80
N SER A 107 19.48 -6.20 14.62
CA SER A 107 19.54 -6.07 16.08
C SER A 107 19.47 -7.46 16.68
N ALA A 108 20.19 -7.66 17.79
CA ALA A 108 20.06 -8.88 18.61
C ALA A 108 18.74 -8.90 19.40
N ARG A 109 18.05 -7.75 19.53
CA ARG A 109 16.76 -7.61 20.20
C ARG A 109 15.62 -7.99 19.26
N ARG A 110 14.51 -8.50 19.83
CA ARG A 110 13.29 -8.72 19.04
C ARG A 110 12.68 -7.36 18.68
N THR A 111 12.06 -7.26 17.51
CA THR A 111 11.63 -5.98 16.94
C THR A 111 10.11 -5.89 16.81
N VAL A 112 9.53 -4.85 17.41
CA VAL A 112 8.14 -4.45 17.20
C VAL A 112 8.09 -3.32 16.18
N LEU A 113 7.30 -3.50 15.10
CA LEU A 113 7.00 -2.45 14.13
C LEU A 113 5.62 -1.87 14.43
N TYR A 114 5.57 -0.63 14.95
CA TYR A 114 4.34 0.13 15.04
C TYR A 114 4.14 0.98 13.79
N ALA A 115 3.19 0.62 12.94
CA ALA A 115 2.94 1.30 11.67
C ALA A 115 1.47 1.73 11.49
N PRO A 116 1.06 2.84 12.12
CA PRO A 116 -0.33 3.28 12.04
C PRO A 116 -0.68 3.86 10.68
N THR A 117 -1.95 3.77 10.32
CA THR A 117 -2.55 4.52 9.21
C THR A 117 -2.62 6.02 9.54
N TRP A 118 -3.22 6.80 8.65
CA TRP A 118 -3.60 8.19 8.89
C TRP A 118 -5.11 8.30 9.02
N GLU A 119 -5.58 9.46 9.45
CA GLU A 119 -6.99 9.76 9.74
C GLU A 119 -7.91 9.76 8.51
N GLY A 120 -7.35 9.73 7.29
CA GLY A 120 -8.14 9.82 6.07
C GLY A 120 -8.69 11.24 5.81
N ASP A 121 -9.40 11.39 4.71
CA ASP A 121 -10.10 12.64 4.36
C ASP A 121 -11.52 12.71 4.95
N ALA A 122 -12.02 11.61 5.55
CA ALA A 122 -13.37 11.49 6.10
C ALA A 122 -13.43 10.40 7.19
N ASP A 123 -14.33 10.58 8.16
CA ASP A 123 -14.46 9.75 9.36
C ASP A 123 -14.59 8.24 9.06
N TYR A 124 -15.33 7.87 8.02
CA TYR A 124 -15.52 6.45 7.63
C TYR A 124 -14.23 5.77 7.11
N ASN A 125 -13.19 6.56 6.83
CA ASN A 125 -11.86 6.09 6.43
C ASN A 125 -10.82 6.30 7.54
N ASP A 126 -11.23 6.79 8.71
CA ASP A 126 -10.35 6.97 9.85
C ASP A 126 -10.17 5.65 10.60
N TYR A 127 -9.03 5.01 10.35
CA TYR A 127 -8.59 3.81 11.07
C TYR A 127 -7.31 4.10 11.86
N THR A 128 -6.97 5.37 12.07
CA THR A 128 -5.73 5.74 12.74
C THR A 128 -5.78 5.38 14.22
N SER A 129 -4.65 4.92 14.76
CA SER A 129 -4.45 4.75 16.19
C SER A 129 -3.60 5.86 16.79
N VAL A 130 -3.16 6.85 16.00
CA VAL A 130 -2.10 7.79 16.39
C VAL A 130 -2.49 8.66 17.56
N ASP A 131 -3.66 9.28 17.52
CA ASP A 131 -4.15 10.24 18.51
C ASP A 131 -4.68 9.58 19.78
N LEU A 132 -5.48 8.52 19.66
CA LEU A 132 -6.13 7.87 20.78
C LEU A 132 -5.21 6.91 21.55
N PHE A 133 -4.40 6.12 20.83
CA PHE A 133 -3.67 5.00 21.43
C PHE A 133 -2.16 5.05 21.21
N GLY A 134 -1.68 5.81 20.22
CA GLY A 134 -0.29 5.77 19.76
C GLY A 134 0.75 6.05 20.85
N PRO A 135 0.60 7.11 21.66
CA PRO A 135 1.39 7.34 22.87
C PRO A 135 1.50 6.12 23.79
N SER A 136 0.37 5.52 24.14
CA SER A 136 0.30 4.40 25.10
C SER A 136 0.87 3.13 24.51
N ILE A 137 0.56 2.80 23.24
CA ILE A 137 1.18 1.67 22.52
C ILE A 137 2.71 1.77 22.58
N VAL A 138 3.25 2.96 22.30
CA VAL A 138 4.70 3.18 22.31
C VAL A 138 5.27 3.05 23.72
N GLU A 139 4.58 3.53 24.75
CA GLU A 139 5.00 3.36 26.14
C GLU A 139 5.02 1.88 26.54
N SER A 140 3.96 1.12 26.25
CA SER A 140 3.88 -0.31 26.58
C SER A 140 4.97 -1.11 25.90
N VAL A 141 5.23 -0.87 24.61
CA VAL A 141 6.31 -1.57 23.90
C VAL A 141 7.68 -1.23 24.48
N LEU A 142 7.93 0.03 24.86
CA LEU A 142 9.18 0.45 25.46
C LEU A 142 9.38 -0.08 26.90
N ALA A 143 8.32 -0.54 27.56
CA ALA A 143 8.40 -1.16 28.89
C ALA A 143 8.87 -2.63 28.85
N VAL A 144 8.77 -3.30 27.70
CA VAL A 144 9.23 -4.68 27.53
C VAL A 144 10.75 -4.71 27.39
N THR A 145 11.43 -5.46 28.27
CA THR A 145 12.88 -5.65 28.19
C THR A 145 13.28 -6.40 26.91
N ASP A 146 14.48 -6.13 26.39
CA ASP A 146 15.02 -6.82 25.20
C ASP A 146 14.22 -6.56 23.90
N MET A 147 13.44 -5.48 23.85
CA MET A 147 12.74 -5.04 22.62
C MET A 147 13.46 -3.90 21.90
N ARG A 148 13.32 -3.90 20.57
CA ARG A 148 13.52 -2.76 19.68
C ARG A 148 12.18 -2.29 19.15
N LEU A 149 11.88 -0.99 19.29
CA LEU A 149 10.68 -0.37 18.73
C LEU A 149 11.03 0.37 17.44
N VAL A 150 10.36 0.03 16.35
CA VAL A 150 10.39 0.77 15.09
C VAL A 150 9.03 1.41 14.85
N TYR A 151 8.97 2.74 14.83
CA TYR A 151 7.75 3.48 14.50
C TYR A 151 7.76 3.95 13.06
N LYS A 152 6.74 3.60 12.29
CA LYS A 152 6.63 3.91 10.87
C LYS A 152 5.23 4.44 10.53
N PRO A 153 4.93 5.71 10.79
CA PRO A 153 3.63 6.27 10.48
C PRO A 153 3.40 6.39 8.99
N HIS A 154 2.14 6.38 8.59
CA HIS A 154 1.75 6.82 7.26
C HIS A 154 2.25 8.25 6.97
N PRO A 155 2.74 8.58 5.76
CA PRO A 155 3.32 9.90 5.47
C PRO A 155 2.37 11.07 5.77
N LYS A 156 1.06 10.88 5.55
CA LYS A 156 0.04 11.90 5.84
C LYS A 156 -0.04 12.27 7.33
N VAL A 157 0.33 11.40 8.26
CA VAL A 157 0.42 11.73 9.69
C VAL A 157 1.43 12.86 9.93
N THR A 158 2.54 12.87 9.18
CA THR A 158 3.63 13.86 9.34
C THR A 158 3.23 15.26 8.88
N THR A 159 2.22 15.34 8.02
CA THR A 159 1.69 16.58 7.42
C THR A 159 0.25 16.87 7.84
N SER A 160 -0.26 16.12 8.82
CA SER A 160 -1.63 16.26 9.31
C SER A 160 -1.93 17.66 9.82
N ARG A 161 -3.13 18.15 9.52
CA ARG A 161 -3.67 19.43 10.02
C ARG A 161 -4.51 19.23 11.30
N THR A 162 -4.76 17.99 11.70
CA THR A 162 -5.53 17.65 12.90
C THR A 162 -4.66 17.83 14.15
N PRO A 163 -5.04 18.72 15.10
CA PRO A 163 -4.21 19.01 16.27
C PRO A 163 -3.83 17.78 17.11
N ALA A 164 -4.80 16.91 17.40
CA ALA A 164 -4.58 15.70 18.21
C ALA A 164 -3.55 14.75 17.55
N ILE A 165 -3.69 14.50 16.24
CA ILE A 165 -2.74 13.67 15.46
C ILE A 165 -1.32 14.25 15.53
N ARG A 166 -1.16 15.56 15.29
CA ARG A 166 0.16 16.20 15.36
C ARG A 166 0.77 16.11 16.75
N GLU A 167 -0.02 16.34 17.79
CA GLU A 167 0.43 16.31 19.16
C GLU A 167 0.88 14.91 19.55
N ALA A 168 0.05 13.90 19.29
CA ALA A 168 0.34 12.52 19.59
C ALA A 168 1.53 11.98 18.78
N HIS A 169 1.62 12.29 17.48
CA HIS A 169 2.78 11.97 16.66
C HIS A 169 4.08 12.54 17.24
N ARG A 170 4.09 13.81 17.65
CA ARG A 170 5.25 14.43 18.31
C ARG A 170 5.55 13.77 19.66
N ALA A 171 4.53 13.37 20.41
CA ALA A 171 4.69 12.69 21.69
C ALA A 171 5.33 11.31 21.52
N ILE A 172 4.92 10.54 20.50
CA ILE A 172 5.55 9.28 20.10
C ILE A 172 7.03 9.50 19.76
N LEU A 173 7.34 10.47 18.90
CA LEU A 173 8.73 10.78 18.52
C LEU A 173 9.59 11.15 19.73
N ARG A 174 9.05 11.95 20.68
CA ARG A 174 9.77 12.31 21.90
C ARG A 174 10.09 11.09 22.77
N ARG A 175 9.15 10.16 22.93
CA ARG A 175 9.32 8.92 23.72
C ARG A 175 10.39 8.02 23.11
N ILE A 176 10.29 7.77 21.81
CA ILE A 176 11.27 6.97 21.07
C ILE A 176 12.66 7.63 21.16
N GLY A 177 12.74 8.95 20.97
CA GLY A 177 13.99 9.69 21.08
C GLY A 177 14.59 9.65 22.49
N ARG A 178 13.77 9.63 23.55
CA ARG A 178 14.22 9.46 24.92
C ARG A 178 14.77 8.05 25.15
N ALA A 179 14.01 7.02 24.77
CA ALA A 179 14.44 5.62 24.91
C ALA A 179 15.73 5.35 24.14
N ALA A 180 15.86 5.83 22.90
CA ALA A 180 17.07 5.69 22.11
C ALA A 180 18.30 6.37 22.73
N ARG A 181 18.13 7.43 23.54
CA ARG A 181 19.24 8.05 24.29
C ARG A 181 19.59 7.29 25.57
N GLN A 182 18.61 6.66 26.21
CA GLN A 182 18.80 5.88 27.44
C GLN A 182 19.42 4.52 27.14
N GLU A 183 19.06 3.91 26.01
CA GLU A 183 19.57 2.62 25.54
C GLU A 183 20.00 2.72 24.06
N PRO A 184 21.17 3.32 23.75
CA PRO A 184 21.64 3.49 22.37
C PRO A 184 21.71 2.17 21.57
N ASP A 185 22.08 1.08 22.24
CA ASP A 185 22.24 -0.23 21.62
C ASP A 185 20.91 -0.94 21.32
N ALA A 186 19.79 -0.45 21.88
CA ALA A 186 18.46 -1.02 21.64
C ALA A 186 17.95 -0.77 20.22
N GLY A 187 18.45 0.29 19.55
CA GLY A 187 18.08 0.61 18.17
C GLY A 187 16.65 1.11 17.97
N HIS A 188 15.99 1.65 19.00
CA HIS A 188 14.67 2.27 18.87
C HIS A 188 14.70 3.39 17.84
N ARG A 189 13.77 3.39 16.87
CA ARG A 189 13.83 4.36 15.77
C ARG A 189 12.47 4.68 15.16
N ALA A 190 12.29 5.94 14.76
CA ALA A 190 11.22 6.33 13.86
C ALA A 190 11.74 6.32 12.41
N VAL A 191 11.01 5.66 11.51
CA VAL A 191 11.29 5.60 10.07
C VAL A 191 10.14 6.27 9.34
N VAL A 192 10.42 7.42 8.73
CA VAL A 192 9.41 8.26 8.07
C VAL A 192 9.44 8.10 6.54
N LEU A 193 10.21 7.13 6.04
CA LEU A 193 10.29 6.81 4.61
C LEU A 193 9.05 6.02 4.17
N ASP A 194 8.68 6.15 2.89
CA ASP A 194 7.63 5.33 2.26
C ASP A 194 8.06 3.87 2.13
N VAL A 195 7.29 2.95 2.72
CA VAL A 195 7.55 1.50 2.57
C VAL A 195 6.19 0.78 2.70
N PRO A 196 5.85 -0.15 1.79
CA PRO A 196 4.59 -0.89 1.86
C PRO A 196 4.58 -1.87 3.05
N ILE A 197 3.41 -2.06 3.66
CA ILE A 197 3.21 -2.95 4.81
C ILE A 197 2.03 -3.88 4.53
N SER A 198 2.07 -5.11 5.04
CA SER A 198 1.00 -6.11 4.95
C SER A 198 0.71 -6.69 6.34
N ARG A 199 -0.57 -6.98 6.63
CA ARG A 199 -1.10 -7.39 7.95
C ARG A 199 -1.43 -8.87 8.02
N CYS A 200 -1.17 -9.43 9.20
CA CYS A 200 -2.11 -10.16 10.06
C CYS A 200 -1.59 -9.97 11.48
N ALA A 201 -2.34 -9.30 12.35
CA ALA A 201 -1.90 -8.87 13.66
C ALA A 201 -3.05 -8.93 14.67
N ASP A 202 -2.71 -9.03 15.94
CA ASP A 202 -3.66 -8.91 17.04
C ASP A 202 -4.36 -7.54 17.01
N VAL A 203 -5.63 -7.51 17.43
CA VAL A 203 -6.40 -6.27 17.57
C VAL A 203 -6.04 -5.64 18.90
N VAL A 204 -5.61 -4.38 18.85
CA VAL A 204 -5.36 -3.56 20.03
C VAL A 204 -6.38 -2.43 20.02
N ASP A 205 -7.21 -2.40 21.05
CA ASP A 205 -8.26 -1.42 21.31
C ASP A 205 -8.17 -0.90 22.75
N ALA A 206 -9.12 -0.06 23.17
CA ALA A 206 -9.11 0.53 24.50
C ALA A 206 -9.17 -0.51 25.64
N ASP A 207 -9.84 -1.64 25.40
CA ASP A 207 -10.08 -2.68 26.41
C ASP A 207 -8.87 -3.62 26.55
N THR A 208 -8.17 -3.87 25.44
CA THR A 208 -6.99 -4.76 25.38
C THR A 208 -5.67 -4.02 25.61
N LEU A 209 -5.65 -2.69 25.48
CA LEU A 209 -4.45 -1.87 25.66
C LEU A 209 -3.77 -2.04 27.05
N PRO A 210 -4.50 -2.17 28.17
CA PRO A 210 -3.87 -2.39 29.48
C PRO A 210 -3.01 -3.65 29.53
N ASP A 211 -3.40 -4.69 28.79
CA ASP A 211 -2.75 -6.01 28.79
C ASP A 211 -1.78 -6.19 27.61
N LEU A 212 -1.54 -5.14 26.82
CA LEU A 212 -0.75 -5.21 25.59
C LEU A 212 0.67 -5.75 25.83
N THR A 213 1.29 -5.41 26.96
CA THR A 213 2.63 -5.90 27.32
C THR A 213 2.66 -7.43 27.45
N ASP A 214 1.64 -8.00 28.09
CA ASP A 214 1.53 -9.44 28.31
C ASP A 214 1.16 -10.15 27.01
N LEU A 215 0.23 -9.59 26.24
CA LEU A 215 -0.12 -10.07 24.91
C LEU A 215 1.10 -10.15 23.99
N LEU A 216 1.91 -9.08 23.93
CA LEU A 216 3.13 -9.07 23.13
C LEU A 216 4.13 -10.11 23.61
N SER A 217 4.29 -10.28 24.94
CA SER A 217 5.20 -11.28 25.51
C SER A 217 4.78 -12.70 25.12
N ASP A 218 3.48 -13.02 25.21
CA ASP A 218 2.96 -14.33 24.81
C ASP A 218 3.09 -14.58 23.30
N ARG A 219 2.76 -13.59 22.45
CA ARG A 219 2.87 -13.73 20.97
C ARG A 219 4.28 -13.93 20.48
N LEU A 220 5.29 -13.51 21.24
CA LEU A 220 6.70 -13.76 20.91
C LEU A 220 7.10 -15.22 21.10
N ASP A 221 6.44 -15.93 22.03
CA ASP A 221 6.71 -17.34 22.33
C ASP A 221 5.72 -18.27 21.60
N HIS A 222 4.48 -17.81 21.38
CA HIS A 222 3.38 -18.56 20.78
C HIS A 222 2.74 -17.80 19.61
N ASP A 223 3.12 -18.19 18.40
CA ASP A 223 2.60 -17.61 17.16
C ASP A 223 1.27 -18.26 16.73
N GLU A 224 0.21 -18.02 17.49
CA GLU A 224 -1.11 -18.62 17.26
C GLU A 224 -1.70 -18.28 15.87
N HIS A 225 -1.34 -17.11 15.32
CA HIS A 225 -1.93 -16.62 14.08
C HIS A 225 -1.24 -17.15 12.84
N HIS A 226 -0.13 -17.88 12.94
CA HIS A 226 0.67 -18.32 11.78
C HIS A 226 -0.18 -18.95 10.65
N ILE A 227 -1.04 -19.91 11.00
CA ILE A 227 -1.91 -20.60 10.02
C ILE A 227 -2.92 -19.61 9.42
N ALA A 228 -3.52 -18.74 10.24
CA ALA A 228 -4.44 -17.71 9.77
C ALA A 228 -3.75 -16.73 8.82
N ARG A 229 -2.48 -16.38 9.04
CA ARG A 229 -1.70 -15.54 8.12
C ARG A 229 -1.46 -16.22 6.79
N ALA A 230 -1.13 -17.50 6.80
CA ALA A 230 -0.97 -18.27 5.56
C ALA A 230 -2.29 -18.35 4.78
N ALA A 231 -3.41 -18.59 5.46
CA ALA A 231 -4.73 -18.60 4.85
C ALA A 231 -5.13 -17.22 4.29
N MET A 232 -4.91 -16.14 5.04
CA MET A 232 -5.17 -14.78 4.62
C MET A 232 -4.34 -14.40 3.39
N ARG A 233 -3.05 -14.75 3.39
CA ARG A 233 -2.17 -14.54 2.25
C ARG A 233 -2.72 -15.24 0.99
N ARG A 234 -3.18 -16.48 1.12
CA ARG A 234 -3.77 -17.24 0.01
C ARG A 234 -5.09 -16.64 -0.47
N HIS A 235 -5.92 -16.13 0.45
CA HIS A 235 -7.17 -15.46 0.09
C HIS A 235 -6.92 -14.21 -0.74
N TYR A 236 -5.95 -13.39 -0.36
CA TYR A 236 -5.68 -12.10 -1.02
C TYR A 236 -4.82 -12.19 -2.27
N PHE A 237 -3.86 -13.11 -2.31
CA PHE A 237 -2.80 -13.17 -3.33
C PHE A 237 -2.77 -14.50 -4.07
N ASP A 238 -3.84 -15.28 -3.98
CA ASP A 238 -3.95 -16.64 -4.54
C ASP A 238 -2.74 -17.52 -4.10
N GLU A 239 -2.35 -18.51 -4.91
CA GLU A 239 -1.13 -19.32 -4.71
C GLU A 239 0.10 -18.74 -5.44
N ILE A 240 0.18 -17.43 -5.60
CA ILE A 240 1.28 -16.78 -6.32
C ILE A 240 2.58 -16.90 -5.51
N ALA A 241 3.63 -17.51 -6.07
CA ALA A 241 4.93 -17.61 -5.43
C ALA A 241 5.69 -16.28 -5.48
N VAL A 242 6.73 -16.14 -4.66
CA VAL A 242 7.64 -14.99 -4.75
C VAL A 242 8.35 -15.03 -6.12
N GLY A 243 8.26 -13.94 -6.86
CA GLY A 243 8.81 -13.76 -8.21
C GLY A 243 7.74 -13.83 -9.31
N ASP A 244 6.65 -14.55 -9.07
CA ASP A 244 5.59 -14.76 -10.06
C ASP A 244 4.80 -13.49 -10.36
N SER A 245 4.64 -12.60 -9.38
CA SER A 245 3.84 -11.37 -9.57
C SER A 245 4.52 -10.44 -10.58
N THR A 246 5.84 -10.31 -10.49
CA THR A 246 6.66 -9.50 -11.39
C THR A 246 6.62 -10.06 -12.80
N ALA A 247 6.77 -11.38 -12.95
CA ALA A 247 6.65 -12.04 -14.24
C ALA A 247 5.27 -11.78 -14.88
N ARG A 248 4.18 -12.01 -14.13
CA ARG A 248 2.80 -11.79 -14.59
C ARG A 248 2.54 -10.32 -14.94
N PHE A 249 3.03 -9.39 -14.12
CA PHE A 249 2.90 -7.96 -14.36
C PHE A 249 3.60 -7.56 -15.66
N THR A 250 4.86 -7.97 -15.84
CA THR A 250 5.63 -7.68 -17.05
C THR A 250 4.97 -8.30 -18.28
N GLU A 251 4.54 -9.57 -18.20
CA GLU A 251 3.82 -10.25 -19.28
C GLU A 251 2.52 -9.52 -19.66
N ALA A 252 1.72 -9.10 -18.68
CA ALA A 252 0.49 -8.36 -18.92
C ALA A 252 0.76 -7.00 -19.60
N VAL A 253 1.77 -6.25 -19.15
CA VAL A 253 2.15 -4.98 -19.79
C VAL A 253 2.68 -5.21 -21.22
N THR A 254 3.54 -6.21 -21.43
CA THR A 254 4.06 -6.58 -22.75
C THR A 254 2.93 -6.99 -23.71
N GLY A 255 1.95 -7.75 -23.22
CA GLY A 255 0.77 -8.12 -23.99
C GLY A 255 -0.06 -6.90 -24.41
N LEU A 256 -0.21 -5.91 -23.52
CA LEU A 256 -0.90 -4.65 -23.85
C LEU A 256 -0.13 -3.80 -24.86
N VAL A 257 1.20 -3.77 -24.78
CA VAL A 257 2.05 -3.12 -25.79
C VAL A 257 1.80 -3.72 -27.17
N ALA A 258 1.83 -5.05 -27.29
CA ALA A 258 1.57 -5.75 -28.55
C ALA A 258 0.13 -5.55 -29.05
N LEU A 259 -0.85 -5.52 -28.14
CA LEU A 259 -2.25 -5.24 -28.45
C LEU A 259 -2.41 -3.82 -29.01
N ARG A 260 -1.81 -2.80 -28.38
CA ARG A 260 -1.86 -1.41 -28.84
C ARG A 260 -1.31 -1.28 -30.26
N ASP A 261 -0.16 -1.90 -30.53
CA ASP A 261 0.45 -1.89 -31.86
C ASP A 261 -0.47 -2.52 -32.91
N THR A 262 -1.12 -3.64 -32.56
CA THR A 262 -2.07 -4.32 -33.46
C THR A 262 -3.29 -3.45 -33.75
N LEU A 263 -3.88 -2.83 -32.72
CA LEU A 263 -5.08 -1.99 -32.87
C LEU A 263 -4.81 -0.74 -33.72
N GLN A 264 -3.66 -0.08 -33.51
CA GLN A 264 -3.29 1.07 -34.33
C GLN A 264 -2.85 0.68 -35.73
N GLY A 265 -2.12 -0.43 -35.89
CA GLY A 265 -1.76 -0.95 -37.20
C GLY A 265 -2.98 -1.33 -38.05
N ALA A 266 -4.01 -1.92 -37.43
CA ALA A 266 -5.29 -2.20 -38.08
C ALA A 266 -6.05 -0.92 -38.49
N ALA A 267 -5.96 0.15 -37.69
CA ALA A 267 -6.55 1.44 -38.02
C ALA A 267 -5.90 2.12 -39.24
N VAL A 268 -4.60 1.88 -39.48
CA VAL A 268 -3.87 2.42 -40.64
C VAL A 268 -4.23 1.68 -41.95
N VAL A 269 -4.52 0.38 -41.88
CA VAL A 269 -4.88 -0.43 -43.07
C VAL A 269 -6.33 -0.25 -43.51
N GLY A 270 -7.22 0.19 -42.60
CA GLY A 270 -8.65 0.43 -42.89
C GLY A 270 -9.02 1.82 -43.40
N ALA A 271 -8.05 2.71 -43.63
CA ALA A 271 -8.26 4.11 -44.04
C ALA A 271 -7.83 4.44 -45.49
N ALA A 272 -7.63 3.43 -46.34
CA ALA A 272 -7.36 3.56 -47.77
C ALA A 272 -8.55 3.12 -48.61
#